data_AF-A0A8T6ZQT3-F1
#
_entry.id   AF-A0A8T6ZQT3-F1
#
_cell.length_a   1.000
_cell.length_b   1.000
_cell.length_c   1.000
_cell.angle_alpha   90.00
_cell.angle_beta   90.00
_cell.angle_gamma   90.00
#
_symmetry.space_group_name_H-M   'P 1'
#
loop_
_entity.id
_entity.type
_entity.pdbx_description
1 polymer ?
#
loop_
_entity_poly.entity_id
_entity_poly.type
_entity_poly.pdbx_seq_one_letter_code
_entity_poly.pdbx_strand_id
1 'polypeptide(L)'
;MSLDNTATMSAEYFQQIATDETTEHISLGEDFAVLAGAEEPEKVKERFEYRNRTCGKRAELILYEEGFLRVREWQRKKRVRDYLLSLRFMGTETTVTRKLPMRVLQVAAGFAGVGALSSLIAWLSTWDAFFIPAAVAGVVGAVISTMLFLYLANEKIMFSTASGGAVTLTLRGTADSFKRCRAMVPEIQRAIEAAQAKNIQNRSDYLRQEMREHYRLREFGVIDHDVCSVATRKILSEFG
;
A
#
# COMPACT_ATOMS: atom_id res chain seq x y z
N MET A 1 -43.12 -45.48 34.44
CA MET A 1 -43.82 -44.65 33.44
C MET A 1 -43.45 -43.20 33.74
N SER A 2 -42.34 -42.73 33.18
CA SER A 2 -41.86 -41.35 33.26
C SER A 2 -40.80 -41.20 32.17
N LEU A 3 -41.28 -41.05 30.94
CA LEU A 3 -40.50 -40.61 29.79
C LEU A 3 -41.10 -39.26 29.37
N ASP A 4 -40.29 -38.43 28.73
CA ASP A 4 -40.66 -37.17 28.06
C ASP A 4 -40.46 -35.87 28.83
N ASN A 5 -39.28 -35.65 29.44
CA ASN A 5 -38.89 -34.26 29.76
C ASN A 5 -37.39 -33.93 29.62
N THR A 6 -36.60 -34.80 28.99
CA THR A 6 -35.17 -34.53 28.73
C THR A 6 -34.85 -34.17 27.28
N ALA A 7 -35.84 -34.19 26.38
CA ALA A 7 -35.65 -33.90 24.95
C ALA A 7 -35.94 -32.45 24.55
N THR A 8 -36.58 -31.65 25.41
CA THR A 8 -36.92 -30.24 25.13
C THR A 8 -35.84 -29.26 25.58
N MET A 9 -34.98 -29.61 26.55
CA MET A 9 -33.89 -28.73 27.00
C MET A 9 -32.64 -28.74 26.10
N SER A 10 -32.53 -29.66 25.14
CA SER A 10 -31.38 -29.73 24.21
C SER A 10 -31.61 -29.02 22.88
N ALA A 11 -32.85 -28.61 22.55
CA ALA A 11 -33.16 -27.84 21.34
C ALA A 11 -33.10 -26.32 21.59
N GLU A 12 -33.52 -25.85 22.77
CA GLU A 12 -33.43 -24.42 23.11
C GLU A 12 -31.99 -23.98 23.42
N TYR A 13 -31.15 -24.89 23.94
CA TYR A 13 -29.74 -24.58 24.23
C TYR A 13 -28.85 -24.45 22.97
N PHE A 14 -29.25 -25.05 21.84
CA PHE A 14 -28.56 -24.88 20.56
C PHE A 14 -29.14 -23.75 19.69
N GLN A 15 -30.31 -23.21 20.04
CA GLN A 15 -30.90 -22.07 19.33
C GLN A 15 -30.55 -20.72 19.97
N GLN A 16 -30.00 -20.71 21.19
CA GLN A 16 -29.52 -19.50 21.88
C GLN A 16 -28.04 -19.15 21.59
N ILE A 17 -27.37 -19.91 20.72
CA ILE A 17 -26.01 -19.61 20.22
C ILE A 17 -26.06 -18.93 18.83
N ALA A 18 -27.24 -18.75 18.23
CA ALA A 18 -27.39 -18.25 16.86
C ALA A 18 -27.96 -16.82 16.74
N THR A 19 -28.11 -16.07 17.84
CA THR A 19 -28.60 -14.68 17.82
C THR A 19 -27.86 -13.78 18.82
N ASP A 20 -26.54 -13.91 18.87
CA ASP A 20 -25.66 -12.90 19.47
C ASP A 20 -24.32 -12.81 18.71
N GLU A 21 -24.39 -12.83 17.38
CA GLU A 21 -23.33 -12.31 16.50
C GLU A 21 -23.74 -10.93 15.97
N THR A 22 -24.15 -10.02 16.86
CA THR A 22 -23.68 -8.65 16.67
C THR A 22 -22.21 -8.65 17.05
N THR A 23 -21.37 -9.09 16.10
CA THR A 23 -19.99 -8.63 16.03
C THR A 23 -20.10 -7.11 15.90
N GLU A 24 -20.20 -6.44 17.04
CA GLU A 24 -19.75 -5.08 17.17
C GLU A 24 -18.27 -5.12 16.81
N HIS A 25 -18.00 -4.94 15.52
CA HIS A 25 -16.72 -4.45 15.07
C HIS A 25 -16.53 -3.13 15.81
N ILE A 26 -15.88 -3.20 16.97
CA ILE A 26 -15.25 -2.06 17.60
C ILE A 26 -14.30 -1.55 16.52
N SER A 27 -14.80 -0.55 15.82
CA SER A 27 -14.12 0.14 14.74
C SER A 27 -13.08 1.01 15.42
N LEU A 28 -12.01 0.41 15.95
CA LEU A 28 -10.82 1.12 16.36
C LEU A 28 -10.24 1.75 15.09
N GLY A 29 -10.52 3.04 14.88
CA GLY A 29 -9.95 3.77 13.76
C GLY A 29 -10.60 5.11 13.41
N GLU A 30 -11.56 5.57 14.21
CA GLU A 30 -12.06 6.96 14.14
C GLU A 30 -11.59 7.74 15.36
N ASP A 31 -10.27 7.82 15.57
CA ASP A 31 -9.60 8.81 16.44
C ASP A 31 -8.08 8.84 16.14
N PHE A 32 -7.69 8.95 14.87
CA PHE A 32 -6.30 9.29 14.49
C PHE A 32 -6.02 10.81 14.60
N ALA A 33 -6.82 11.52 15.39
CA ALA A 33 -6.58 12.89 15.76
C ALA A 33 -6.10 12.90 17.22
N VAL A 34 -4.88 13.39 17.40
CA VAL A 34 -4.33 13.84 18.70
C VAL A 34 -3.75 12.75 19.61
N LEU A 35 -2.60 12.20 19.22
CA LEU A 35 -1.50 11.98 20.17
C LEU A 35 -0.25 12.68 19.64
N ALA A 36 -0.30 14.01 19.73
CA ALA A 36 0.83 14.91 19.61
C ALA A 36 1.74 14.72 20.84
N GLY A 37 2.68 13.78 20.76
CA GLY A 37 3.67 13.53 21.82
C GLY A 37 5.12 13.72 21.38
N ALA A 38 5.36 14.07 20.12
CA ALA A 38 6.66 14.52 19.64
C ALA A 38 6.48 15.96 19.18
N GLU A 39 7.29 16.89 19.69
CA GLU A 39 7.35 18.27 19.22
C GLU A 39 7.26 18.28 17.69
N GLU A 40 6.23 18.92 17.13
CA GLU A 40 6.11 19.01 15.68
C GLU A 40 7.33 19.82 15.20
N PRO A 41 8.19 19.24 14.35
CA PRO A 41 9.34 19.96 13.83
C PRO A 41 8.85 21.21 13.08
N GLU A 42 9.50 22.34 13.33
CA GLU A 42 8.97 23.64 12.96
C GLU A 42 9.39 24.05 11.54
N LYS A 43 10.58 23.60 11.09
CA LYS A 43 11.15 24.02 9.80
C LYS A 43 10.88 23.04 8.68
N VAL A 44 9.89 23.38 7.85
CA VAL A 44 9.61 22.66 6.61
C VAL A 44 10.69 22.97 5.58
N LYS A 45 11.46 21.95 5.20
CA LYS A 45 12.44 22.03 4.11
C LYS A 45 11.74 21.95 2.76
N GLU A 46 10.88 20.95 2.60
CA GLU A 46 10.28 20.66 1.31
C GLU A 46 8.93 19.96 1.47
N ARG A 47 7.99 20.25 0.58
CA ARG A 47 6.67 19.63 0.58
C ARG A 47 6.42 19.02 -0.78
N PHE A 48 6.22 17.71 -0.77
CA PHE A 48 5.85 16.96 -1.95
C PHE A 48 4.39 16.57 -1.88
N GLU A 49 3.69 16.78 -2.97
CA GLU A 49 2.32 16.32 -3.11
C GLU A 49 2.20 15.48 -4.38
N TYR A 50 1.64 14.29 -4.25
CA TYR A 50 1.22 13.51 -5.40
C TYR A 50 -0.22 13.03 -5.25
N ARG A 51 -0.91 13.05 -6.39
CA ARG A 51 -2.30 12.64 -6.49
C ARG A 51 -2.41 11.52 -7.53
N ASN A 52 -2.86 10.37 -7.07
CA ASN A 52 -3.23 9.27 -7.95
C ASN A 52 -4.69 9.50 -8.40
N ARG A 53 -4.87 10.01 -9.63
CA ARG A 53 -6.18 10.30 -10.22
C ARG A 53 -7.04 9.03 -10.35
N THR A 54 -6.40 7.93 -10.72
CA THR A 54 -7.04 6.64 -10.99
C THR A 54 -7.66 6.01 -9.74
N CYS A 55 -6.96 6.07 -8.60
CA CYS A 55 -7.45 5.48 -7.35
C CYS A 55 -8.07 6.50 -6.36
N GLY A 56 -8.11 7.79 -6.72
CA GLY A 56 -8.61 8.85 -5.83
C GLY A 56 -7.82 8.98 -4.52
N LYS A 57 -6.55 8.56 -4.53
CA LYS A 57 -5.64 8.67 -3.39
C LYS A 57 -4.75 9.89 -3.55
N ARG A 58 -4.54 10.64 -2.47
CA ARG A 58 -3.63 11.77 -2.40
C ARG A 58 -2.65 11.50 -1.27
N ALA A 59 -1.39 11.79 -1.49
CA ALA A 59 -0.40 11.72 -0.43
C ALA A 59 0.44 13.00 -0.44
N GLU A 60 0.71 13.50 0.75
CA GLU A 60 1.56 14.65 1.03
C GLU A 60 2.71 14.15 1.90
N LEU A 61 3.93 14.43 1.46
CA LEU A 61 5.16 14.12 2.17
C LEU A 61 5.79 15.46 2.52
N ILE A 62 5.93 15.74 3.81
CA ILE A 62 6.53 16.98 4.30
C ILE A 62 7.87 16.61 4.91
N LEU A 63 8.93 17.10 4.28
CA LEU A 63 10.30 16.94 4.73
C LEU A 63 10.67 18.11 5.65
N TYR A 64 11.17 17.77 6.84
CA TYR A 64 11.61 18.72 7.84
C TYR A 64 13.13 18.80 7.91
N GLU A 65 13.69 19.96 8.22
CA GLU A 65 15.14 20.18 8.31
C GLU A 65 15.80 19.35 9.43
N GLU A 66 15.03 19.04 10.47
CA GLU A 66 15.43 18.27 11.64
C GLU A 66 15.58 16.76 11.35
N GLY A 67 15.36 16.33 10.10
CA GLY A 67 15.51 14.93 9.69
C GLY A 67 14.26 14.09 9.96
N PHE A 68 13.09 14.71 9.91
CA PHE A 68 11.80 14.04 10.01
C PHE A 68 11.02 14.13 8.70
N LEU A 69 10.21 13.11 8.43
CA LEU A 69 9.30 13.05 7.29
C LEU A 69 7.89 12.81 7.80
N ARG A 70 6.99 13.76 7.58
CA ARG A 70 5.56 13.55 7.85
C ARG A 70 4.88 13.03 6.61
N VAL A 71 4.13 11.96 6.78
CA VAL A 71 3.42 11.26 5.72
C VAL A 71 1.94 11.43 5.98
N ARG A 72 1.24 12.07 5.07
CA ARG A 72 -0.20 12.26 5.13
C ARG A 72 -0.84 11.63 3.92
N GLU A 73 -1.75 10.69 4.13
CA GLU A 73 -2.49 10.03 3.07
C GLU A 73 -3.98 10.29 3.20
N TRP A 74 -4.62 10.63 2.07
CA TRP A 74 -6.05 10.80 1.94
C TRP A 74 -6.62 9.83 0.91
N GLN A 75 -7.81 9.32 1.19
CA GLN A 75 -8.61 8.52 0.29
C GLN A 75 -9.99 9.13 0.17
N ARG A 76 -10.40 9.53 -1.05
CA ARG A 76 -11.74 10.06 -1.34
C ARG A 76 -12.26 11.08 -0.30
N LYS A 77 -11.39 12.00 0.14
CA LYS A 77 -11.59 13.06 1.16
C LYS A 77 -11.44 12.65 2.64
N LYS A 78 -11.40 11.36 3.00
CA LYS A 78 -11.07 10.92 4.37
C LYS A 78 -9.55 10.82 4.51
N ARG A 79 -9.01 11.33 5.62
CA ARG A 79 -7.61 11.14 5.98
C ARG A 79 -7.43 9.73 6.52
N VAL A 80 -6.57 8.94 5.88
CA VAL A 80 -6.38 7.52 6.23
C VAL A 80 -5.12 7.31 7.06
N ARG A 81 -4.07 8.10 6.81
CA ARG A 81 -2.80 8.00 7.56
C ARG A 81 -2.22 9.38 7.80
N ASP A 82 -1.75 9.61 9.03
CA ASP A 82 -0.90 10.74 9.42
C ASP A 82 0.12 10.24 10.41
N TYR A 83 1.38 10.19 10.02
CA TYR A 83 2.45 9.80 10.93
C TYR A 83 3.73 10.53 10.59
N LEU A 84 4.61 10.61 11.59
CA LEU A 84 5.90 11.26 11.51
C LEU A 84 6.99 10.20 11.66
N LEU A 85 7.91 10.19 10.71
CA LEU A 85 8.93 9.17 10.57
C LEU A 85 10.31 9.82 10.68
N SER A 86 11.17 9.27 11.53
CA SER A 86 12.55 9.78 11.63
C SER A 86 13.43 9.19 10.53
N LEU A 87 14.01 10.06 9.71
CA LEU A 87 14.85 9.66 8.57
C LEU A 87 16.16 9.01 9.01
N ARG A 88 16.60 9.25 10.24
CA ARG A 88 17.83 8.68 10.81
C ARG A 88 17.83 7.14 10.86
N PHE A 89 16.64 6.53 10.94
CA PHE A 89 16.46 5.08 11.01
C PHE A 89 16.02 4.46 9.69
N MET A 90 15.75 5.27 8.66
CA MET A 90 15.48 4.73 7.32
C MET A 90 16.77 4.23 6.68
N GLY A 91 16.66 3.16 5.89
CA GLY A 91 17.69 2.74 4.96
C GLY A 91 17.69 3.60 3.70
N THR A 92 18.85 3.72 3.07
CA THR A 92 19.03 4.40 1.77
C THR A 92 18.57 3.53 0.59
N GLU A 93 18.53 2.21 0.79
CA GLU A 93 18.05 1.25 -0.20
C GLU A 93 16.53 1.38 -0.40
N THR A 94 16.13 1.63 -1.65
CA THR A 94 14.72 1.70 -2.03
C THR A 94 14.36 0.50 -2.88
N THR A 95 13.32 -0.22 -2.49
CA THR A 95 12.81 -1.33 -3.31
C THR A 95 11.65 -0.86 -4.16
N VAL A 96 11.79 -0.98 -5.47
CA VAL A 96 10.71 -0.67 -6.42
C VAL A 96 10.05 -1.97 -6.85
N THR A 97 8.76 -2.13 -6.51
CA THR A 97 7.96 -3.28 -6.93
C THR A 97 6.87 -2.83 -7.87
N ARG A 98 6.84 -3.43 -9.06
CA ARG A 98 5.85 -3.17 -10.09
C ARG A 98 4.87 -4.34 -10.17
N LYS A 99 3.58 -4.08 -9.94
CA LYS A 99 2.51 -5.07 -10.14
C LYS A 99 1.88 -4.87 -11.51
N LEU A 100 2.26 -5.73 -12.45
CA LEU A 100 1.66 -5.80 -13.79
C LEU A 100 0.65 -6.95 -13.80
N PRO A 101 -0.65 -6.69 -14.01
CA PRO A 101 -1.66 -7.74 -14.09
C PRO A 101 -1.55 -8.46 -15.44
N MET A 102 -0.60 -9.39 -15.55
CA MET A 102 -0.28 -10.12 -16.80
C MET A 102 -1.49 -10.82 -17.42
N ARG A 103 -2.43 -11.28 -16.59
CA ARG A 103 -3.68 -11.90 -17.07
C ARG A 103 -4.51 -10.93 -17.91
N VAL A 104 -4.60 -9.66 -17.52
CA VAL A 104 -5.36 -8.65 -18.26
C VAL A 104 -4.66 -8.32 -19.57
N LEU A 105 -3.32 -8.29 -19.57
CA LEU A 105 -2.53 -8.10 -20.78
C LEU A 105 -2.74 -9.25 -21.78
N GLN A 106 -2.79 -10.51 -21.30
CA GLN A 106 -3.08 -11.67 -22.13
C GLN A 106 -4.48 -11.60 -22.74
N VAL A 107 -5.48 -11.20 -21.95
CA VAL A 107 -6.86 -11.01 -22.46
C VAL A 107 -6.92 -9.90 -23.50
N ALA A 108 -6.24 -8.77 -23.27
CA ALA A 108 -6.14 -7.68 -24.25
C ALA A 108 -5.49 -8.15 -25.55
N ALA A 109 -4.39 -8.91 -25.46
CA ALA A 109 -3.71 -9.49 -26.60
C ALA A 109 -4.60 -10.50 -27.35
N GLY A 110 -5.38 -11.30 -26.63
CA GLY A 110 -6.36 -12.23 -27.21
C GLY A 110 -7.42 -11.51 -28.04
N PHE A 111 -8.06 -10.46 -27.48
CA PHE A 111 -9.04 -9.66 -28.21
C PHE A 111 -8.44 -8.94 -29.42
N ALA A 112 -7.23 -8.41 -29.29
CA ALA A 112 -6.52 -7.80 -30.42
C ALA A 112 -6.21 -8.82 -31.52
N GLY A 113 -5.81 -10.04 -31.16
CA GLY A 113 -5.57 -11.12 -32.10
C GLY A 113 -6.83 -11.55 -32.85
N VAL A 114 -7.94 -11.74 -32.13
CA VAL A 114 -9.25 -12.07 -32.74
C VAL A 114 -9.72 -10.95 -33.66
N GLY A 115 -9.56 -9.69 -33.24
CA GLY A 115 -9.90 -8.53 -34.07
C GLY A 115 -9.07 -8.49 -35.36
N ALA A 116 -7.75 -8.65 -35.26
CA ALA A 116 -6.85 -8.66 -36.42
C ALA A 116 -7.14 -9.82 -37.39
N LEU A 117 -7.37 -11.02 -36.86
CA LEU A 117 -7.73 -12.19 -37.67
C LEU A 117 -9.09 -12.00 -38.36
N SER A 118 -10.08 -11.47 -37.64
CA SER A 118 -11.41 -11.21 -38.22
C SER A 118 -11.35 -10.16 -39.33
N SER A 119 -10.58 -9.09 -39.14
CA SER A 119 -10.34 -8.07 -40.18
C SER A 119 -9.62 -8.65 -41.40
N LEU A 120 -8.63 -9.52 -41.18
CA LEU A 120 -7.92 -10.18 -42.28
C LEU A 120 -8.86 -11.09 -43.07
N ILE A 121 -9.69 -11.89 -42.40
CA ILE A 121 -10.64 -12.80 -43.06
C ILE A 121 -11.74 -12.00 -43.79
N ALA A 122 -12.23 -10.91 -43.21
CA ALA A 122 -13.16 -10.00 -43.90
C ALA A 122 -12.54 -9.47 -45.20
N TRP A 123 -11.25 -9.12 -45.18
CA TRP A 123 -10.60 -8.60 -46.38
C TRP A 123 -10.42 -9.65 -47.48
N LEU A 124 -10.22 -10.92 -47.12
CA LEU A 124 -10.05 -12.03 -48.06
C LEU A 124 -11.37 -12.68 -48.50
N SER A 125 -12.49 -12.43 -47.82
CA SER A 125 -13.76 -13.14 -48.03
C SER A 125 -14.90 -12.18 -48.33
N THR A 126 -15.87 -12.59 -49.14
CA THR A 126 -17.10 -11.82 -49.41
C THR A 126 -18.12 -11.85 -48.25
N TRP A 127 -17.78 -12.48 -47.13
CA TRP A 127 -18.65 -12.70 -45.96
C TRP A 127 -18.58 -11.54 -44.96
N ASP A 128 -18.69 -10.31 -45.46
CA ASP A 128 -18.53 -9.08 -44.70
C ASP A 128 -19.50 -8.95 -43.52
N ALA A 129 -20.72 -9.49 -43.66
CA ALA A 129 -21.77 -9.37 -42.65
C ALA A 129 -21.43 -10.00 -41.29
N PHE A 130 -20.55 -11.01 -41.25
CA PHE A 130 -20.19 -11.71 -40.01
C PHE A 130 -18.83 -11.27 -39.45
N PHE A 131 -17.85 -11.03 -40.32
CA PHE A 131 -16.49 -10.72 -39.89
C PHE A 131 -16.30 -9.26 -39.48
N ILE A 132 -17.06 -8.31 -40.05
CA ILE A 132 -16.99 -6.89 -39.66
C ILE A 132 -17.43 -6.69 -38.19
N PRO A 133 -18.60 -7.20 -37.73
CA PRO A 133 -18.98 -7.10 -36.31
C PRO A 133 -17.98 -7.78 -35.36
N ALA A 134 -17.42 -8.92 -35.76
CA ALA A 134 -16.41 -9.64 -34.97
C ALA A 134 -15.10 -8.83 -34.83
N ALA A 135 -14.66 -8.19 -35.91
CA ALA A 135 -13.50 -7.28 -35.90
C ALA A 135 -13.74 -6.09 -34.96
N VAL A 136 -14.90 -5.44 -35.06
CA VAL A 136 -15.27 -4.30 -34.19
C VAL A 136 -15.32 -4.73 -32.72
N ALA A 137 -15.96 -5.86 -32.41
CA ALA A 137 -16.02 -6.39 -31.05
C ALA A 137 -14.62 -6.71 -30.49
N GLY A 138 -13.73 -7.27 -31.33
CA GLY A 138 -12.33 -7.53 -30.96
C GLY A 138 -11.57 -6.25 -30.62
N VAL A 139 -11.70 -5.20 -31.43
CA VAL A 139 -11.06 -3.90 -31.18
C VAL A 139 -11.59 -3.26 -29.90
N VAL A 140 -12.91 -3.23 -29.71
CA VAL A 140 -13.53 -2.66 -28.50
C VAL A 140 -13.09 -3.44 -27.24
N GLY A 141 -13.09 -4.78 -27.30
CA GLY A 141 -12.61 -5.63 -26.21
C GLY A 141 -11.14 -5.37 -25.88
N ALA A 142 -10.28 -5.18 -26.89
CA ALA A 142 -8.87 -4.85 -26.70
C ALA A 142 -8.70 -3.48 -26.03
N VAL A 143 -9.47 -2.47 -26.44
CA VAL A 143 -9.43 -1.12 -25.83
C VAL A 143 -9.87 -1.17 -24.37
N ILE A 144 -10.99 -1.82 -24.06
CA ILE A 144 -11.51 -1.94 -22.68
C ILE A 144 -10.51 -2.70 -21.80
N SER A 145 -9.99 -3.82 -22.27
CA SER A 145 -9.00 -4.61 -21.52
C SER A 145 -7.70 -3.84 -21.30
N THR A 146 -7.24 -3.07 -22.29
CA THR A 146 -6.05 -2.20 -22.16
C THR A 146 -6.29 -1.09 -21.14
N MET A 147 -7.46 -0.45 -21.15
CA MET A 147 -7.82 0.53 -20.12
C MET A 147 -7.85 -0.10 -18.73
N LEU A 148 -8.41 -1.31 -18.59
CA LEU A 148 -8.42 -2.04 -17.33
C LEU A 148 -7.00 -2.40 -16.86
N PHE A 149 -6.12 -2.78 -17.78
CA PHE A 149 -4.70 -3.04 -17.50
C PHE A 149 -4.02 -1.78 -16.94
N LEU A 150 -4.22 -0.62 -17.58
CA LEU A 150 -3.66 0.65 -17.10
C LEU A 150 -4.25 1.06 -15.73
N TYR A 151 -5.51 0.73 -15.47
CA TYR A 151 -6.17 1.01 -14.19
C TYR A 151 -5.63 0.12 -13.06
N LEU A 152 -5.39 -1.16 -13.35
CA LEU A 152 -4.90 -2.15 -12.38
C LEU A 152 -3.37 -2.14 -12.23
N ALA A 153 -2.64 -1.65 -13.23
CA ALA A 153 -1.19 -1.49 -13.17
C ALA A 153 -0.83 -0.46 -12.09
N ASN A 154 -0.20 -0.97 -11.03
CA ASN A 154 0.21 -0.16 -9.89
C ASN A 154 1.66 -0.43 -9.55
N GLU A 155 2.38 0.64 -9.28
CA GLU A 155 3.78 0.62 -8.88
C GLU A 155 3.91 1.08 -7.44
N LYS A 156 4.84 0.47 -6.71
CA LYS A 156 5.11 0.77 -5.31
C LYS A 156 6.60 1.02 -5.13
N ILE A 157 6.94 2.04 -4.36
CA ILE A 157 8.29 2.30 -3.86
C ILE A 157 8.23 2.10 -2.35
N MET A 158 9.11 1.25 -1.83
CA MET A 158 9.14 0.89 -0.42
C MET A 158 10.49 1.34 0.16
N PHE A 159 10.43 2.03 1.29
CA PHE A 159 11.58 2.39 2.11
C PHE A 159 11.55 1.52 3.36
N SER A 160 12.66 0.83 3.60
CA SER A 160 12.87 0.00 4.78
C SER A 160 13.69 0.73 5.82
N THR A 161 13.73 0.24 7.06
CA THR A 161 14.71 0.69 8.05
C THR A 161 16.09 0.10 7.80
N ALA A 162 17.13 0.78 8.29
CA ALA A 162 18.52 0.46 7.99
C ALA A 162 18.95 -0.92 8.52
N SER A 163 18.67 -1.25 9.79
CA SER A 163 19.03 -2.56 10.36
C SER A 163 17.87 -3.54 10.32
N GLY A 164 16.70 -3.13 10.84
CA GLY A 164 15.52 -4.00 10.96
C GLY A 164 14.91 -4.41 9.62
N GLY A 165 15.11 -3.64 8.56
CA GLY A 165 14.49 -3.88 7.25
C GLY A 165 12.96 -3.72 7.25
N ALA A 166 12.38 -3.13 8.30
CA ALA A 166 10.93 -2.93 8.39
C ALA A 166 10.50 -1.88 7.38
N VAL A 167 9.46 -2.17 6.59
CA VAL A 167 8.95 -1.23 5.58
C VAL A 167 8.15 -0.13 6.29
N THR A 168 8.66 1.10 6.28
CA THR A 168 8.07 2.23 7.03
C THR A 168 7.35 3.23 6.14
N LEU A 169 7.74 3.32 4.87
CA LEU A 169 7.10 4.17 3.88
C LEU A 169 6.83 3.37 2.61
N THR A 170 5.58 3.44 2.14
CA THR A 170 5.18 2.84 0.87
C THR A 170 4.52 3.90 0.00
N LEU A 171 5.21 4.37 -1.03
CA LEU A 171 4.64 5.25 -2.04
C LEU A 171 3.97 4.39 -3.11
N ARG A 172 2.69 4.63 -3.41
CA ARG A 172 1.96 3.88 -4.45
C ARG A 172 1.43 4.82 -5.52
N GLY A 173 1.73 4.51 -6.77
CA GLY A 173 1.26 5.28 -7.92
C GLY A 173 0.83 4.40 -9.09
N THR A 174 -0.08 4.91 -9.92
CA THR A 174 -0.24 4.47 -11.31
C THR A 174 0.85 5.10 -12.18
N ALA A 175 1.04 4.61 -13.42
CA ALA A 175 2.15 4.99 -14.30
C ALA A 175 2.44 6.51 -14.38
N ASP A 176 1.40 7.35 -14.45
CA ASP A 176 1.56 8.81 -14.50
C ASP A 176 2.01 9.41 -13.15
N SER A 177 1.28 9.09 -12.07
CA SER A 177 1.62 9.55 -10.71
C SER A 177 2.97 9.00 -10.22
N PHE A 178 3.36 7.81 -10.69
CA PHE A 178 4.60 7.16 -10.30
C PHE A 178 5.83 7.92 -10.78
N LYS A 179 5.77 8.55 -11.97
CA LYS A 179 6.86 9.43 -12.44
C LYS A 179 7.15 10.55 -11.44
N ARG A 180 6.10 11.15 -10.86
CA ARG A 180 6.23 12.18 -9.83
C ARG A 180 6.79 11.61 -8.54
N CYS A 181 6.27 10.46 -8.07
CA CYS A 181 6.81 9.78 -6.89
C CYS A 181 8.31 9.47 -7.06
N ARG A 182 8.71 8.98 -8.24
CA ARG A 182 10.09 8.64 -8.56
C ARG A 182 11.02 9.86 -8.57
N ALA A 183 10.53 11.01 -9.02
CA ALA A 183 11.30 12.25 -9.01
C ALA A 183 11.66 12.72 -7.59
N MET A 184 10.82 12.40 -6.60
CA MET A 184 11.01 12.77 -5.19
C MET A 184 11.98 11.84 -4.44
N VAL A 185 12.15 10.60 -4.91
CA VAL A 185 13.04 9.60 -4.28
C VAL A 185 14.46 10.13 -4.02
N PRO A 186 15.17 10.75 -4.99
CA PRO A 186 16.53 11.23 -4.72
C PRO A 186 16.58 12.33 -3.65
N GLU A 187 15.56 13.18 -3.53
CA GLU A 187 15.51 14.21 -2.50
C GLU A 187 15.29 13.61 -1.11
N ILE A 188 14.42 12.60 -1.01
CA ILE A 188 14.23 11.82 0.22
C ILE A 188 15.52 11.09 0.59
N GLN A 189 16.19 10.43 -0.36
CA GLN A 189 17.45 9.72 -0.11
C GLN A 189 18.55 10.67 0.39
N ARG A 190 18.73 11.84 -0.24
CA ARG A 190 19.67 12.86 0.23
C ARG A 190 19.33 13.34 1.64
N ALA A 191 18.05 13.45 1.97
CA ALA A 191 17.63 13.84 3.31
C ALA A 191 17.89 12.73 4.36
N ILE A 192 17.73 11.46 3.98
CA ILE A 192 18.11 10.30 4.80
C ILE A 192 19.61 10.33 5.06
N GLU A 193 20.44 10.45 4.02
CA GLU A 193 21.90 10.51 4.14
C GLU A 193 22.34 11.68 5.02
N ALA A 194 21.76 12.87 4.83
CA ALA A 194 22.06 14.03 5.66
C ALA A 194 21.64 13.84 7.13
N ALA A 195 20.52 13.16 7.39
CA ALA A 195 20.06 12.86 8.74
C ALA A 195 20.94 11.80 9.42
N GLN A 196 21.38 10.78 8.68
CA GLN A 196 22.29 9.75 9.16
C GLN A 196 23.70 10.30 9.43
N ALA A 197 24.22 11.17 8.56
CA ALA A 197 25.56 11.76 8.71
C ALA A 197 25.70 12.63 9.96
N LYS A 198 24.60 13.23 10.43
CA LYS A 198 24.56 14.00 11.69
C LYS A 198 24.57 13.10 12.94
N ASN A 199 24.43 11.79 12.78
CA ASN A 199 24.27 10.88 13.91
C ASN A 199 25.63 10.39 14.44
N ILE A 200 26.08 10.99 15.54
CA ILE A 200 27.26 10.57 16.31
C ILE A 200 26.73 9.82 17.53
N GLN A 201 26.23 8.60 17.34
CA GLN A 201 25.76 7.77 18.45
C GLN A 201 26.44 6.41 18.45
N ASN A 202 26.62 5.85 19.65
CA ASN A 202 27.06 4.48 19.83
C ASN A 202 26.09 3.52 19.14
N ARG A 203 26.64 2.47 18.50
CA ARG A 203 25.85 1.50 17.73
C ARG A 203 24.73 0.86 18.56
N SER A 204 24.98 0.55 19.82
CA SER A 204 23.99 -0.03 20.73
C SER A 204 22.82 0.92 21.03
N ASP A 205 23.10 2.21 21.23
CA ASP A 205 22.06 3.22 21.47
C ASP A 205 21.25 3.51 20.21
N TYR A 206 21.91 3.49 19.04
CA TYR A 206 21.23 3.56 17.74
C TYR A 206 20.20 2.43 17.59
N LEU A 207 20.62 1.18 17.80
CA LEU A 207 19.74 0.00 17.64
C LEU A 207 18.57 0.02 18.64
N ARG A 208 18.80 0.46 19.88
CA ARG A 208 17.72 0.64 20.87
C ARG A 208 16.70 1.69 20.43
N GLN A 209 17.16 2.81 19.88
CA GLN A 209 16.26 3.85 19.38
C GLN A 209 15.51 3.40 18.12
N GLU A 210 16.15 2.65 17.22
CA GLU A 210 15.48 2.05 16.05
C GLU A 210 14.36 1.09 16.48
N MET A 211 14.61 0.25 17.48
CA MET A 211 13.58 -0.62 18.07
C MET A 211 12.41 0.17 18.65
N ARG A 212 12.67 1.26 19.38
CA ARG A 212 11.60 2.14 19.92
C ARG A 212 10.76 2.74 18.80
N GLU A 213 11.38 3.16 17.71
CA GLU A 213 10.65 3.67 16.54
C GLU A 213 9.82 2.58 15.86
N HIS A 214 10.26 1.32 15.81
CA HIS A 214 9.40 0.23 15.33
C HIS A 214 8.13 0.07 16.17
N TYR A 215 8.26 0.07 17.50
CA TYR A 215 7.09 -0.01 18.38
C TYR A 215 6.16 1.18 18.20
N ARG A 216 6.71 2.39 18.09
CA ARG A 216 5.95 3.61 17.79
C ARG A 216 5.19 3.48 16.47
N LEU A 217 5.84 3.05 15.40
CA LEU A 217 5.20 2.88 14.08
C LEU A 217 4.13 1.79 14.08
N ARG A 218 4.30 0.75 14.91
CA ARG A 218 3.28 -0.28 15.11
C ARG A 218 2.04 0.29 15.79
N GLU A 219 2.22 1.12 16.82
CA GLU A 219 1.12 1.80 17.50
C GLU A 219 0.34 2.73 16.55
N PHE A 220 1.02 3.39 15.61
CA PHE A 220 0.39 4.18 14.55
C PHE A 220 -0.23 3.34 13.42
N GLY A 221 -0.17 2.01 13.48
CA GLY A 221 -0.68 1.10 12.44
C GLY A 221 0.06 1.22 11.09
N VAL A 222 1.29 1.76 11.10
CA VAL A 222 2.14 1.90 9.91
C VAL A 222 2.77 0.57 9.55
N ILE A 223 3.26 -0.16 10.57
CA ILE A 223 3.82 -1.51 10.43
C ILE A 223 2.96 -2.52 11.20
N ASP A 224 2.90 -3.73 10.67
CA ASP A 224 2.18 -4.83 11.30
C ASP A 224 2.98 -5.44 12.46
N HIS A 225 2.29 -6.16 13.36
CA HIS A 225 2.91 -6.83 14.50
C HIS A 225 4.00 -7.82 14.05
N ASP A 226 3.72 -8.59 13.01
CA ASP A 226 4.66 -9.58 12.46
C ASP A 226 5.92 -8.90 11.91
N VAL A 227 5.76 -7.81 11.16
CA VAL A 227 6.88 -7.02 10.62
C VAL A 227 7.72 -6.43 11.75
N CYS A 228 7.08 -5.90 12.79
CA CYS A 228 7.75 -5.37 13.97
C CYS A 228 8.56 -6.46 14.70
N SER A 229 8.00 -7.65 14.88
CA SER A 229 8.67 -8.76 15.58
C SER A 229 9.86 -9.32 14.80
N VAL A 230 9.75 -9.43 13.47
CA VAL A 230 10.84 -9.87 12.59
C VAL A 230 11.97 -8.85 12.59
N ALA A 231 11.66 -7.57 12.42
CA ALA A 231 12.65 -6.51 12.42
C ALA A 231 13.38 -6.40 13.76
N THR A 232 12.64 -6.54 14.87
CA THR A 232 13.23 -6.55 16.23
C THR A 232 14.16 -7.74 16.43
N ARG A 233 13.78 -8.95 16.00
CA ARG A 233 14.66 -10.13 16.07
C ARG A 233 15.94 -9.94 15.28
N LYS A 234 15.85 -9.33 14.09
CA LYS A 234 17.02 -9.02 13.26
C LYS A 234 17.96 -8.05 13.97
N ILE A 235 17.43 -6.98 14.56
CA ILE A 235 18.23 -6.04 15.37
C ILE A 235 18.86 -6.75 16.57
N LEU A 236 18.11 -7.61 17.28
CA LEU A 236 18.64 -8.37 18.42
C LEU A 236 19.79 -9.31 18.03
N SER A 237 19.76 -9.88 16.83
CA SER A 237 20.87 -10.70 16.32
C SER A 237 22.15 -9.92 16.02
N GLU A 238 22.07 -8.59 15.83
CA GLU A 238 23.26 -7.74 15.66
C GLU A 238 23.96 -7.39 16.99
N PHE A 239 23.35 -7.70 18.14
CA PHE A 239 23.94 -7.46 19.45
C PHE A 239 24.78 -8.63 19.98
N GLY A 240 24.65 -9.83 19.41
CA GLY A 240 25.34 -11.06 19.83
C GLY A 240 26.58 -11.34 19.00
#